data_AF-A0A7K1LT81-F1
#
_entry.id   AF-A0A7K1LT81-F1
#
_cell.length_a   1.000
_cell.length_b   1.000
_cell.length_c   1.000
_cell.angle_alpha   90.00
_cell.angle_beta   90.00
_cell.angle_gamma   90.00
#
_symmetry.space_group_name_H-M   'P 1'
#
loop_
_entity.id
_entity.type
_entity.pdbx_description
1 polymer ?
#
loop_
_entity_poly.entity_id
_entity_poly.type
_entity_poly.pdbx_seq_one_letter_code
_entity_poly.pdbx_strand_id
1 'polypeptide(L)'
;EYLTGMFAFAVFDGRDGHLLLVRDRLGIKPLYYARHREGLLFGSEIKSILAHPEFAARLDAVGLVDLLTLSRGTSQTPFREVQELLPGHLLSWRPNSQAKLRRYWEVRRQEHADDLQSTVQRTRELVTRALGAQLHADVPVCSLLS
;
A
#
# COMPACT_ATOMS: atom_id res chain seq x y z
N GLU A 1 2.66 17.19 -6.91
CA GLU A 1 2.29 15.79 -6.59
C GLU A 1 1.35 15.28 -7.68
N TYR A 2 1.61 14.12 -8.28
CA TYR A 2 0.90 13.70 -9.51
C TYR A 2 -0.27 12.73 -9.26
N LEU A 3 -0.30 12.00 -8.14
CA LEU A 3 -1.36 11.03 -7.82
C LEU A 3 -1.88 11.21 -6.38
N THR A 4 -3.20 11.28 -6.24
CA THR A 4 -3.93 11.35 -4.97
C THR A 4 -5.11 10.38 -5.05
N GLY A 5 -5.21 9.44 -4.12
CA GLY A 5 -6.29 8.45 -4.10
C GLY A 5 -5.86 7.12 -3.47
N MET A 6 -6.72 6.12 -3.59
CA MET A 6 -6.49 4.75 -3.14
C MET A 6 -6.04 3.90 -4.33
N PHE A 7 -4.81 3.41 -4.33
CA PHE A 7 -4.26 2.67 -5.45
C PHE A 7 -3.13 1.74 -5.07
N ALA A 8 -3.02 0.67 -5.83
CA ALA A 8 -1.86 -0.21 -5.91
C ALA A 8 -1.74 -0.64 -7.36
N PHE A 9 -0.58 -0.39 -8.00
CA PHE A 9 -0.39 -0.75 -9.40
C PHE A 9 1.04 -1.19 -9.69
N ALA A 10 1.20 -1.87 -10.83
CA ALA A 10 2.47 -2.29 -11.38
C ALA A 10 2.69 -1.65 -12.75
N VAL A 11 3.92 -1.22 -13.03
CA VAL A 11 4.38 -0.80 -14.36
C VAL A 11 5.55 -1.69 -14.73
N PHE A 12 5.47 -2.35 -15.88
CA PHE A 12 6.54 -3.18 -16.40
C PHE A 12 7.04 -2.61 -17.72
N ASP A 13 8.34 -2.33 -17.80
CA ASP A 13 9.00 -1.96 -19.04
C ASP A 13 9.62 -3.20 -19.69
N GLY A 14 9.03 -3.64 -20.80
CA GLY A 14 9.49 -4.83 -21.51
C GLY A 14 10.86 -4.68 -22.20
N ARG A 15 11.39 -3.45 -22.31
CA ARG A 15 12.67 -3.19 -23.00
C ARG A 15 13.87 -3.56 -22.15
N ASP A 16 13.83 -3.27 -20.84
CA ASP A 16 14.90 -3.55 -19.89
C ASP A 16 14.46 -4.48 -18.74
N GLY A 17 13.21 -4.97 -18.77
CA GLY A 17 12.63 -5.82 -17.74
C GLY A 17 12.38 -5.10 -16.41
N HIS A 18 12.32 -3.77 -16.41
CA HIS A 18 12.13 -2.99 -15.18
C HIS A 18 10.68 -3.07 -14.69
N LEU A 19 10.50 -3.61 -13.48
CA LEU A 19 9.24 -3.62 -12.76
C LEU A 19 9.23 -2.53 -11.68
N LEU A 20 8.16 -1.75 -11.66
CA LEU A 20 7.81 -0.82 -10.60
C LEU A 20 6.48 -1.23 -9.98
N LEU A 21 6.49 -1.48 -8.67
CA LEU A 21 5.28 -1.64 -7.87
C LEU A 21 5.08 -0.36 -7.05
N VAL A 22 3.88 0.21 -7.05
CA VAL A 22 3.59 1.47 -6.35
C VAL A 22 2.34 1.30 -5.51
N ARG A 23 2.43 1.68 -4.23
CA ARG A 23 1.31 1.65 -3.28
C ARG A 23 0.99 3.05 -2.78
N ASP A 24 -0.31 3.36 -2.66
CA ASP A 24 -0.78 4.67 -2.23
C ASP A 24 -0.22 5.14 -0.88
N ARG A 25 -0.36 6.45 -0.66
CA ARG A 25 0.24 7.20 0.45
C ARG A 25 -0.10 6.64 1.82
N LEU A 26 -1.32 6.16 2.00
CA LEU A 26 -1.83 5.66 3.28
C LEU A 26 -1.92 4.13 3.31
N GLY A 27 -1.54 3.45 2.21
CA GLY A 27 -1.59 2.00 2.09
C GLY A 27 -3.00 1.43 2.10
N ILE A 28 -3.99 2.19 1.61
CA ILE A 28 -5.39 1.76 1.64
C ILE A 28 -5.60 0.54 0.75
N LYS A 29 -4.98 0.50 -0.44
CA LYS A 29 -4.98 -0.71 -1.27
C LYS A 29 -3.79 -1.60 -0.92
N PRO A 30 -4.01 -2.89 -0.60
CA PRO A 30 -2.94 -3.83 -0.33
C PRO A 30 -2.10 -4.11 -1.58
N LEU A 31 -0.80 -4.35 -1.38
CA LEU A 31 0.11 -4.85 -2.40
C LEU A 31 1.21 -5.66 -1.74
N TYR A 32 1.27 -6.94 -2.08
CA TYR A 32 2.21 -7.91 -1.54
C TYR A 32 3.21 -8.32 -2.62
N TYR A 33 4.41 -8.68 -2.20
CA TYR A 33 5.44 -9.22 -3.08
C TYR A 33 6.29 -10.27 -2.36
N ALA A 34 6.86 -11.18 -3.15
CA ALA A 34 7.81 -12.19 -2.68
C ALA A 34 8.89 -12.41 -3.74
N ARG A 35 10.13 -12.67 -3.30
CA ARG A 35 11.20 -13.06 -4.21
C ARG A 35 10.98 -14.49 -4.70
N HIS A 36 11.18 -14.70 -5.99
CA HIS A 36 11.20 -16.01 -6.63
C HIS A 36 12.56 -16.26 -7.29
N ARG A 37 12.88 -17.52 -7.59
CA ARG A 37 14.14 -17.88 -8.27
C ARG A 37 14.30 -17.17 -9.61
N GLU A 38 13.20 -17.08 -10.36
CA GLU A 38 13.17 -16.54 -11.72
C GLU A 38 12.64 -15.09 -11.80
N GLY A 39 12.29 -14.48 -10.66
CA GLY A 39 11.71 -13.14 -10.68
C GLY A 39 11.09 -12.68 -9.37
N LEU A 40 10.00 -11.93 -9.50
CA LEU A 40 9.24 -11.37 -8.38
C LEU A 40 7.78 -11.76 -8.52
N LEU A 41 7.22 -12.42 -7.50
CA LEU A 41 5.77 -12.64 -7.39
C LEU A 41 5.16 -11.44 -6.69
N PHE A 42 4.00 -10.98 -7.15
CA PHE A 42 3.28 -9.88 -6.49
C PHE A 42 1.78 -9.97 -6.75
N GLY A 43 0.99 -9.32 -5.89
CA GLY A 43 -0.46 -9.27 -6.03
C GLY A 43 -1.10 -8.40 -4.94
N SER A 44 -2.35 -7.98 -5.16
CA SER A 44 -3.12 -7.25 -4.16
C SER A 44 -3.61 -8.14 -3.01
N GLU A 45 -3.49 -9.46 -3.14
CA GLU A 45 -3.84 -10.42 -2.11
C GLU A 45 -2.72 -11.47 -1.97
N ILE A 46 -2.43 -11.89 -0.73
CA ILE A 46 -1.37 -12.87 -0.45
C ILE A 46 -1.64 -14.19 -1.19
N LYS A 47 -2.91 -14.62 -1.29
CA LYS A 47 -3.30 -15.87 -1.96
C LYS A 47 -2.86 -15.94 -3.42
N SER A 48 -2.70 -14.79 -4.10
CA SER A 48 -2.17 -14.76 -5.48
C SER A 48 -0.71 -15.23 -5.55
N ILE A 49 0.09 -14.94 -4.52
CA ILE A 49 1.48 -15.42 -4.41
C ILE A 49 1.49 -16.89 -4.03
N LEU A 50 0.66 -17.29 -3.06
CA LEU A 50 0.58 -18.68 -2.58
C LEU A 50 0.08 -19.67 -3.65
N ALA A 51 -0.66 -19.18 -4.64
CA ALA A 51 -1.13 -20.00 -5.75
C ALA A 51 -0.02 -20.41 -6.73
N HIS A 52 1.17 -19.80 -6.66
CA HIS A 52 2.29 -20.19 -7.51
C HIS A 52 2.81 -21.59 -7.12
N PRO A 53 2.91 -22.56 -8.05
CA PRO A 53 3.21 -23.96 -7.72
C PRO A 53 4.54 -24.17 -6.98
N GLU A 54 5.52 -23.31 -7.24
CA GLU A 54 6.85 -23.40 -6.62
C GLU A 54 6.98 -22.56 -5.34
N PHE A 55 5.92 -21.86 -4.93
CA PHE A 55 5.94 -21.07 -3.69
C PHE A 55 5.54 -21.93 -2.49
N ALA A 56 6.49 -22.17 -1.58
CA ALA A 56 6.24 -22.93 -0.37
C ALA A 56 5.63 -22.05 0.74
N ALA A 57 4.32 -22.18 0.97
CA ALA A 57 3.62 -21.49 2.05
C ALA A 57 4.13 -21.96 3.43
N ARG A 58 4.92 -21.11 4.09
CA ARG A 58 5.44 -21.36 5.44
C ARG A 58 5.01 -20.24 6.36
N LEU A 59 4.45 -20.58 7.51
CA LEU A 59 4.04 -19.58 8.49
C LEU A 59 5.24 -19.01 9.26
N ASP A 60 5.09 -17.75 9.66
CA ASP A 60 5.95 -17.08 10.62
C ASP A 60 5.14 -16.74 11.88
N ALA A 61 5.63 -17.19 13.04
CA ALA A 61 4.96 -16.96 14.31
C ALA A 61 4.89 -15.46 14.64
N VAL A 62 5.92 -14.70 14.28
CA VAL A 62 5.95 -13.24 14.51
C VAL A 62 4.90 -12.55 13.64
N GLY A 63 4.89 -12.83 12.33
CA GLY A 63 3.87 -12.30 11.42
C GLY A 63 2.44 -12.70 11.79
N LEU A 64 2.25 -13.89 12.38
CA LEU A 64 0.95 -14.32 12.89
C LEU A 64 0.52 -13.52 14.12
N VAL A 65 1.45 -13.24 15.05
CA VAL A 65 1.20 -12.39 16.22
C VAL A 65 0.86 -10.96 15.76
N ASP A 66 1.60 -10.40 14.81
CA ASP A 66 1.31 -9.07 14.24
C ASP A 66 -0.11 -9.01 13.67
N LEU A 67 -0.52 -10.03 12.91
CA LEU A 67 -1.88 -10.13 12.37
C LEU A 67 -2.94 -10.19 13.47
N LEU A 68 -2.77 -11.06 14.47
CA LEU A 68 -3.75 -11.29 15.53
C LEU A 68 -3.86 -10.11 16.51
N THR A 69 -2.76 -9.40 16.73
CA THR A 69 -2.71 -8.19 17.56
C THR A 69 -3.13 -6.94 16.81
N LEU A 70 -3.44 -7.05 15.51
CA LEU A 70 -3.74 -5.93 14.61
C LEU A 70 -2.61 -4.89 14.60
N SER A 71 -1.37 -5.33 14.84
CA SER A 71 -0.18 -4.51 14.72
C SER A 71 -0.08 -4.01 13.28
N ARG A 72 0.03 -2.69 13.11
CA ARG A 72 0.13 -2.04 11.79
C ARG A 72 1.52 -1.43 11.65
N GLY A 73 2.00 -1.35 10.40
CA GLY A 73 3.23 -0.62 10.07
C GLY A 73 4.48 -1.49 9.88
N THR A 74 4.38 -2.81 10.04
CA THR A 74 5.41 -3.74 9.56
C THR A 74 5.14 -4.09 8.10
N SER A 75 6.19 -4.46 7.36
CA SER A 75 6.05 -5.07 6.03
C SER A 75 5.87 -6.59 6.12
N GLN A 76 5.82 -7.14 7.33
CA GLN A 76 5.75 -8.58 7.53
C GLN A 76 4.32 -9.08 7.36
N THR A 77 4.21 -10.32 6.89
CA THR A 77 2.94 -11.03 6.83
C THR A 77 3.07 -12.32 7.62
N PRO A 78 1.95 -13.03 7.91
CA PRO A 78 2.02 -14.35 8.53
C PRO A 78 2.76 -15.40 7.70
N PHE A 79 3.05 -15.13 6.42
CA PHE A 79 3.79 -16.03 5.55
C PHE A 79 5.23 -15.56 5.39
N ARG A 80 6.17 -16.48 5.61
CA ARG A 80 7.60 -16.25 5.37
C ARG A 80 7.80 -15.84 3.91
N GLU A 81 8.74 -14.92 3.70
CA GLU A 81 9.17 -14.42 2.37
C GLU A 81 8.12 -13.59 1.63
N VAL A 82 6.88 -13.52 2.11
CA VAL A 82 5.86 -12.59 1.62
C VAL A 82 5.93 -11.30 2.43
N GLN A 83 6.14 -10.19 1.72
CA GLN A 83 6.19 -8.86 2.29
C GLN A 83 5.06 -8.00 1.74
N GLU A 84 4.53 -7.13 2.60
CA GLU A 84 3.60 -6.09 2.22
C GLU A 84 4.38 -4.81 1.86
N LEU A 85 4.13 -4.23 0.68
CA LEU A 85 4.75 -2.97 0.29
C LEU A 85 4.26 -1.85 1.19
N LEU A 86 5.15 -1.11 1.86
CA LEU A 86 4.75 -0.10 2.84
C LEU A 86 3.93 1.07 2.21
N PRO A 87 3.06 1.74 2.99
CA PRO A 87 2.37 2.96 2.56
C PRO A 87 3.32 4.02 2.00
N GLY A 88 2.97 4.67 0.88
CA GLY A 88 3.78 5.73 0.27
C GLY A 88 5.15 5.26 -0.25
N HIS A 89 5.30 3.96 -0.49
CA HIS A 89 6.51 3.39 -1.07
C HIS A 89 6.27 2.84 -2.48
N LEU A 90 7.37 2.78 -3.23
CA LEU A 90 7.49 2.01 -4.45
C LEU A 90 8.61 0.99 -4.32
N LEU A 91 8.46 -0.14 -5.01
CA LEU A 91 9.49 -1.16 -5.19
C LEU A 91 9.94 -1.13 -6.64
N SER A 92 11.24 -0.98 -6.85
CA SER A 92 11.89 -1.06 -8.16
C SER A 92 12.69 -2.35 -8.26
N TRP A 93 12.43 -3.14 -9.29
CA TRP A 93 13.12 -4.41 -9.51
C TRP A 93 13.53 -4.57 -10.98
N ARG A 94 14.70 -5.16 -11.20
CA ARG A 94 15.21 -5.58 -12.50
C ARG A 94 15.72 -7.02 -12.41
N PRO A 95 15.76 -7.76 -13.52
CA PRO A 95 16.43 -9.06 -13.58
C PRO A 95 17.83 -8.97 -12.98
N ASN A 96 18.23 -10.01 -12.25
CA ASN A 96 19.55 -10.12 -11.60
C ASN A 96 19.90 -9.01 -10.60
N SER A 97 18.91 -8.22 -10.16
CA SER A 97 19.10 -7.15 -9.18
C SER A 97 18.29 -7.41 -7.91
N GLN A 98 18.74 -6.80 -6.81
CA GLN A 98 17.93 -6.75 -5.60
C GLN A 98 16.76 -5.77 -5.77
N ALA A 99 15.61 -6.11 -5.19
CA ALA A 99 14.49 -5.18 -5.11
C ALA A 99 14.87 -3.96 -4.26
N LYS A 100 14.63 -2.76 -4.79
CA LYS A 100 14.92 -1.50 -4.11
C LYS A 100 13.63 -0.82 -3.70
N LEU A 101 13.48 -0.60 -2.40
CA LEU A 101 12.37 0.17 -1.84
C LEU A 101 12.73 1.65 -1.82
N ARG A 102 11.79 2.49 -2.21
CA ARG A 102 11.90 3.95 -2.09
C ARG A 102 10.59 4.49 -1.53
N ARG A 103 10.69 5.24 -0.44
CA ARG A 103 9.60 6.06 0.06
C ARG A 103 9.46 7.30 -0.84
N TYR A 104 8.29 7.46 -1.45
CA TYR A 104 7.98 8.64 -2.27
C TYR A 104 7.08 9.63 -1.54
N TRP A 105 6.41 9.21 -0.46
CA TRP A 105 5.56 10.06 0.35
C TRP A 105 5.65 9.67 1.84
N GLU A 106 5.56 10.68 2.71
CA GLU A 106 5.42 10.49 4.14
C GLU A 106 4.60 11.63 4.76
N VAL A 107 3.94 11.35 5.88
CA VAL A 107 3.30 12.40 6.69
C VAL A 107 4.38 13.29 7.28
N ARG A 108 4.30 14.58 6.99
CA ARG A 108 5.16 15.59 7.62
C ARG A 108 4.43 16.19 8.81
N ARG A 109 5.01 16.05 10.00
CA ARG A 109 4.53 16.76 11.20
C ARG A 109 4.97 18.20 11.11
N GLN A 110 4.03 19.10 11.32
CA GLN A 110 4.26 20.55 11.35
C GLN A 110 3.50 21.10 12.55
N GLU A 111 4.00 22.20 13.10
CA GLU A 111 3.29 22.91 14.14
C GLU A 111 1.96 23.45 13.61
N HIS A 112 0.90 23.30 14.41
CA HIS A 112 -0.43 23.77 14.06
C HIS A 112 -0.60 25.21 14.56
N ALA A 113 -0.52 26.17 13.66
CA ALA A 113 -0.52 27.60 13.99
C ALA A 113 -1.90 28.26 13.90
N ASP A 114 -2.92 27.55 13.38
CA ASP A 114 -4.25 28.11 13.22
C ASP A 114 -4.95 28.28 14.58
N ASP A 115 -5.73 29.36 14.73
CA ASP A 115 -6.64 29.51 15.85
C ASP A 115 -7.84 28.55 15.75
N LEU A 116 -8.71 28.54 16.77
CA LEU A 116 -9.85 27.64 16.81
C LEU A 116 -10.79 27.83 15.61
N GLN A 117 -11.11 29.07 15.25
CA GLN A 117 -12.06 29.36 14.16
C GLN A 117 -11.51 28.91 12.82
N SER A 118 -10.24 29.22 12.55
CA SER A 118 -9.52 28.83 11.34
C SER A 118 -9.40 27.30 11.25
N THR A 119 -9.11 26.63 12.37
CA THR A 119 -9.05 25.17 12.45
C THR A 119 -10.38 24.52 12.11
N VAL A 120 -11.50 25.02 12.65
CA VAL A 120 -12.85 24.50 12.38
C VAL A 120 -13.19 24.65 10.91
N GLN A 121 -12.97 25.85 10.35
CA GLN A 121 -13.25 26.13 8.95
C GLN A 121 -12.40 25.25 8.03
N ARG A 122 -11.10 25.16 8.30
CA ARG A 122 -10.16 24.37 7.51
C ARG A 122 -10.48 22.89 7.53
N THR A 123 -10.82 22.35 8.71
CA THR A 123 -11.22 20.95 8.86
C THR A 123 -12.47 20.65 8.05
N ARG A 124 -13.49 21.52 8.13
CA ARG A 124 -14.73 21.38 7.34
C ARG A 124 -14.43 21.35 5.86
N GLU A 125 -13.63 22.28 5.35
CA GLU A 125 -13.23 22.32 3.94
C GLU A 125 -12.53 21.04 3.49
N LEU A 126 -11.54 20.57 4.26
CA LEU A 126 -10.76 19.37 3.94
C LEU A 126 -11.66 18.12 3.90
N VAL A 127 -12.55 17.97 4.88
CA VAL A 127 -13.50 16.85 4.95
C VAL A 127 -14.50 16.90 3.79
N THR A 128 -15.15 18.05 3.56
CA THR A 128 -16.11 18.20 2.46
C THR A 128 -15.47 17.92 1.10
N ARG A 129 -14.24 18.40 0.88
CA ARG A 129 -13.49 18.14 -0.35
C ARG A 129 -13.15 16.64 -0.50
N ALA A 130 -12.72 16.00 0.58
CA ALA A 130 -12.41 14.57 0.56
C ALA A 130 -13.66 13.73 0.26
N LEU A 131 -14.81 14.07 0.85
CA LEU A 131 -16.08 13.41 0.58
C LEU A 131 -16.48 13.58 -0.90
N GLY A 132 -16.46 14.80 -1.43
CA GLY A 132 -16.81 15.05 -2.84
C GLY A 132 -15.98 14.21 -3.82
N ALA A 133 -14.70 14.00 -3.53
CA ALA A 133 -13.82 13.16 -4.36
C ALA A 133 -14.12 11.65 -4.27
N GLN A 134 -14.79 11.20 -3.20
CA GLN A 134 -15.10 9.78 -2.95
C GLN A 134 -16.56 9.40 -3.29
N LEU A 135 -17.44 10.38 -3.48
CA LEU A 135 -18.87 10.16 -3.77
C LEU A 135 -19.18 9.87 -5.25
N HIS A 136 -18.17 9.88 -6.12
CA HIS A 136 -18.35 9.50 -7.52
C HIS A 136 -18.37 7.96 -7.63
N ALA A 137 -19.56 7.39 -7.83
CA ALA A 137 -19.76 5.95 -7.95
C ALA A 137 -20.75 5.63 -9.06
N ASP A 138 -20.46 4.60 -9.84
CA ASP A 138 -21.38 4.03 -10.84
C ASP A 138 -22.46 3.14 -10.21
N VAL A 139 -22.47 3.05 -8.88
CA VAL A 139 -23.39 2.26 -8.06
C VAL A 139 -23.95 3.13 -6.93
N PRO A 140 -25.10 2.77 -6.33
CA PRO A 140 -25.65 3.50 -5.21
C PRO A 140 -24.63 3.64 -4.07
N VAL A 141 -24.51 4.86 -3.55
CA VAL A 141 -23.63 5.16 -2.42
C VAL A 141 -24.34 4.79 -1.11
N CYS A 142 -23.61 4.13 -0.21
CA CYS A 142 -24.06 3.79 1.14
C CYS A 142 -23.14 4.45 2.17
N SER A 143 -23.66 4.71 3.36
CA SER A 143 -22.88 5.16 4.53
C SER A 143 -23.07 4.18 5.67
N LEU A 144 -21.96 3.78 6.30
CA LEU A 144 -21.96 3.01 7.54
C LEU A 144 -22.11 3.98 8.71
N LEU A 145 -23.21 3.87 9.45
CA LEU A 145 -23.51 4.72 10.61
C LEU A 145 -23.06 4.00 11.89
N SER A 146 -22.38 4.74 12.78
CA SER A 146 -21.87 4.27 14.08
C SER A 146 -22.30 5.19 15.21
#